data_AF-A0A7R9PPX1-F1
#
_entry.id   AF-A0A7R9PPX1-F1
#
_cell.length_a   1.000
_cell.length_b   1.000
_cell.length_c   1.000
_cell.angle_alpha   90.00
_cell.angle_beta   90.00
_cell.angle_gamma   90.00
#
_symmetry.space_group_name_H-M   'P 1'
#
loop_
_entity.id
_entity.type
_entity.pdbx_description
1 polymer ?
#
loop_
_entity_poly.entity_id
_entity_poly.type
_entity_poly.pdbx_seq_one_letter_code
_entity_poly.pdbx_strand_id
1 'polypeptide(L)'
;MSLIPKVTSLLQPKDQGLLLAEEGEESVLDLYKKINMKDCCYMIAEAWNQVKNLTMKRAWKRINGTSTKEQLELEKQKEKANELEQEVSMDEIVNIAKGISECDVDDVEEWLLCDTNDQGLQMADDEILESE
;
A
#
# COMPACT_ATOMS: atom_id res chain seq x y z
N MET A 1 16.37 8.18 25.26
CA MET A 1 17.54 8.26 24.38
C MET A 1 17.67 9.68 23.87
N SER A 2 18.84 10.31 23.98
CA SER A 2 19.08 11.68 23.51
C SER A 2 19.29 11.68 21.99
N LEU A 3 18.57 12.54 21.26
CA LEU A 3 18.73 12.73 19.82
C LEU A 3 20.10 13.35 19.50
N ILE A 4 20.68 12.91 18.39
CA ILE A 4 22.01 13.34 17.94
C ILE A 4 21.97 14.86 17.62
N PRO A 5 22.81 15.69 18.26
CA PRO A 5 22.72 17.17 18.19
C PRO A 5 22.77 17.79 16.79
N LYS A 6 23.31 17.07 15.80
CA LYS A 6 23.40 17.53 14.41
C LYS A 6 22.08 17.47 13.64
N VAL A 7 21.19 16.55 14.00
CA VAL A 7 19.90 16.39 13.31
C VAL A 7 18.91 17.45 13.79
N THR A 8 18.94 17.79 15.08
CA THR A 8 18.07 18.79 15.69
C THR A 8 18.33 20.21 15.16
N SER A 9 19.57 20.57 14.83
CA SER A 9 19.91 21.90 14.28
C SER A 9 19.39 22.19 12.87
N LEU A 10 18.93 21.16 12.14
CA LEU A 10 18.40 21.30 10.77
C LEU A 10 16.87 21.41 10.72
N LEU A 11 16.18 21.15 11.84
CA LEU A 11 14.73 21.30 11.93
C LEU A 11 14.33 22.75 12.17
N GLN A 12 13.22 23.19 11.56
CA GLN A 12 12.68 24.50 11.90
C GLN A 12 12.21 24.47 13.37
N PRO A 13 12.27 25.59 14.12
CA PRO A 13 11.90 25.63 15.54
C PRO A 13 10.48 25.10 15.83
N LYS A 14 9.57 25.22 14.86
CA LYS A 14 8.21 24.68 14.94
C LYS A 14 8.15 23.16 14.84
N ASP A 15 9.05 22.56 14.07
CA ASP A 15 9.12 21.11 13.89
C ASP A 15 9.76 20.44 15.12
N GLN A 16 10.61 21.18 15.86
CA GLN A 16 11.19 20.71 17.12
C GLN A 16 10.13 20.56 18.22
N GLY A 17 9.20 21.52 18.35
CA GLY A 17 8.08 21.44 19.31
C GLY A 17 7.02 20.39 18.94
N LEU A 18 6.94 20.02 17.66
CA LEU A 18 6.07 18.91 17.23
C LEU A 18 6.66 17.54 17.60
N LEU A 19 7.99 17.39 17.53
CA LEU A 19 8.69 16.14 17.87
C LEU A 19 8.95 15.97 19.37
N LEU A 20 9.13 17.08 20.09
CA LEU A 20 9.36 17.13 21.53
C LEU A 20 8.12 17.76 22.14
N ALA A 21 7.30 16.95 22.83
CA ALA A 21 6.09 17.46 23.46
C ALA A 21 6.37 18.66 24.37
N GLU A 22 5.45 19.61 24.38
CA GLU A 22 5.40 20.63 25.43
C GLU A 22 5.04 19.97 26.78
N GLU A 23 5.43 20.58 27.89
CA GLU A 23 5.26 20.01 29.23
C GLU A 23 3.80 19.56 29.49
N GLY A 24 3.58 18.25 29.49
CA GLY A 24 2.28 17.62 29.77
C GLY A 24 1.62 16.91 28.59
N GLU A 25 2.15 17.04 27.38
CA GLU A 25 1.64 16.33 26.19
C GLU A 25 2.49 15.11 25.83
N GLU A 26 1.91 14.17 25.10
CA GLU A 26 2.63 13.01 24.59
C GLU A 26 3.33 13.37 23.28
N SER A 27 4.64 13.18 23.20
CA SER A 27 5.39 13.57 21.99
C SER A 27 5.09 12.62 20.85
N VAL A 28 5.24 13.10 19.62
CA VAL A 28 5.14 12.24 18.42
C VAL A 28 6.07 11.03 18.55
N LEU A 29 7.26 11.21 19.15
CA LEU A 29 8.20 10.13 19.40
C LEU A 29 7.72 9.11 20.43
N ASP A 30 6.97 9.54 21.44
CA ASP A 30 6.39 8.64 22.43
C ASP A 30 5.22 7.85 21.85
N LEU A 31 4.44 8.46 20.97
CA LEU A 31 3.41 7.78 20.20
C LEU A 31 4.00 6.73 19.25
N TYR A 32 5.07 7.05 18.52
CA TYR A 32 5.76 6.09 17.64
C TYR A 32 6.34 4.89 18.40
N LYS A 33 6.75 5.05 19.67
CA LYS A 33 7.22 3.92 20.49
C LYS A 33 6.10 2.96 20.88
N LYS A 34 4.84 3.40 20.84
CA LYS A 34 3.67 2.57 21.15
C LYS A 34 3.15 1.79 19.95
N ILE A 35 3.55 2.17 18.73
CA ILE A 35 3.19 1.48 17.49
C ILE A 35 3.93 0.15 17.46
N ASN A 36 3.18 -0.94 17.41
CA ASN A 36 3.71 -2.29 17.23
C ASN A 36 3.50 -2.80 15.79
N MET A 37 3.97 -4.02 15.51
CA MET A 37 3.87 -4.60 14.17
C MET A 37 2.41 -4.80 13.72
N LYS A 38 1.50 -5.13 14.65
CA LYS A 38 0.06 -5.27 14.37
C LYS A 38 -0.56 -3.94 13.93
N ASP A 39 -0.20 -2.85 14.60
CA ASP A 39 -0.64 -1.50 14.22
C ASP A 39 -0.17 -1.15 12.80
N CYS A 40 1.08 -1.46 12.46
CA CYS A 40 1.62 -1.28 11.10
C CYS A 40 0.82 -2.08 10.06
N CYS A 41 0.51 -3.35 10.33
CA CYS A 41 -0.29 -4.19 9.42
C CYS A 41 -1.69 -3.60 9.18
N TYR A 42 -2.37 -3.13 10.23
CA TYR A 42 -3.68 -2.49 10.08
C TYR A 42 -3.61 -1.15 9.35
N MET A 43 -2.60 -0.32 9.63
CA MET A 43 -2.40 0.95 8.92
C MET A 43 -2.18 0.71 7.42
N ILE A 44 -1.40 -0.31 7.06
CA ILE A 44 -1.19 -0.70 5.66
C ILE A 44 -2.49 -1.19 5.03
N ALA A 45 -3.23 -2.08 5.71
CA ALA A 45 -4.50 -2.60 5.21
C ALA A 45 -5.54 -1.48 5.01
N GLU A 46 -5.63 -0.54 5.95
CA GLU A 46 -6.51 0.62 5.86
C GLU A 46 -6.10 1.54 4.71
N ALA A 47 -4.81 1.85 4.58
CA ALA A 47 -4.28 2.65 3.47
C ALA A 47 -4.56 1.99 2.11
N TRP A 48 -4.41 0.66 2.02
CA TRP A 48 -4.70 -0.11 0.81
C TRP A 48 -6.18 -0.03 0.43
N ASN A 49 -7.09 -0.15 1.40
CA ASN A 49 -8.54 -0.02 1.17
C ASN A 49 -8.96 1.38 0.69
N GLN A 50 -8.15 2.41 0.96
CA GLN A 50 -8.39 3.76 0.45
C GLN A 50 -7.87 3.97 -0.99
N VAL A 51 -7.10 3.01 -1.55
CA VAL A 51 -6.58 3.11 -2.91
C VAL A 51 -7.72 2.87 -3.90
N LYS A 52 -8.09 3.92 -4.63
CA LYS A 52 -9.09 3.82 -5.70
C LYS A 52 -8.62 2.90 -6.83
N ASN A 53 -9.52 2.06 -7.34
CA ASN A 53 -9.31 1.22 -8.52
C ASN A 53 -8.70 1.98 -9.71
N LEU A 54 -9.15 3.22 -9.94
CA LEU A 54 -8.64 4.08 -10.99
C LEU A 54 -7.17 4.47 -10.80
N THR A 55 -6.74 4.69 -9.55
CA THR A 55 -5.33 4.92 -9.22
C THR A 55 -4.48 3.72 -9.61
N MET A 56 -4.96 2.51 -9.31
CA MET A 56 -4.30 1.26 -9.69
C MET A 56 -4.20 1.10 -11.22
N LYS A 57 -5.32 1.28 -11.94
CA LYS A 57 -5.35 1.21 -13.41
C LYS A 57 -4.36 2.19 -14.05
N ARG A 58 -4.27 3.42 -13.55
CA ARG A 58 -3.33 4.43 -14.06
C ARG A 58 -1.87 4.10 -13.73
N ALA A 59 -1.59 3.57 -12.54
CA ALA A 59 -0.26 3.13 -12.15
C ALA A 59 0.20 1.98 -13.05
N TRP A 60 -0.67 1.00 -13.27
CA TRP A 60 -0.42 -0.14 -14.16
C TRP A 60 -0.17 0.30 -15.61
N LYS A 61 -1.03 1.18 -16.16
CA LYS A 61 -0.85 1.77 -17.51
C LYS A 61 0.50 2.49 -17.69
N ARG A 62 1.06 3.02 -16.61
CA ARG A 62 2.37 3.69 -16.63
C ARG A 62 3.50 2.66 -16.62
N ILE A 63 3.40 1.63 -15.80
CA ILE A 63 4.42 0.57 -15.66
C ILE A 63 4.51 -0.25 -16.95
N ASN A 64 3.35 -0.63 -17.52
CA ASN A 64 3.29 -1.46 -18.72
C ASN A 64 3.54 -0.68 -20.04
N GLY A 65 3.80 0.63 -19.97
CA GLY A 65 4.07 1.48 -21.13
C GLY A 65 2.89 1.71 -22.09
N THR A 66 1.68 1.27 -21.74
CA THR A 66 0.49 1.35 -22.61
C THR A 66 -0.14 2.73 -22.67
N SER A 67 0.31 3.68 -21.84
CA SER A 67 -0.19 5.05 -21.85
C SER A 67 0.91 6.09 -21.62
N THR A 68 0.85 7.18 -22.39
CA THR A 68 1.78 8.30 -22.23
C THR A 68 1.40 9.18 -21.04
N LYS A 69 2.37 9.91 -20.49
CA LYS A 69 2.15 10.83 -19.36
C LYS A 69 1.02 11.85 -19.65
N GLU A 70 0.96 12.34 -20.88
CA GLU A 70 -0.05 13.30 -21.36
C GLU A 70 -1.46 12.69 -21.38
N GLN A 71 -1.61 11.42 -21.77
CA GLN A 71 -2.89 10.71 -21.77
C GLN A 71 -3.43 10.51 -20.35
N LEU A 72 -2.55 10.14 -19.41
CA LEU A 72 -2.92 9.97 -17.99
C LEU A 72 -3.31 11.31 -17.34
N GLU A 73 -2.69 12.42 -17.73
CA GLU A 73 -3.06 13.76 -17.26
C GLU A 73 -4.39 14.24 -17.83
N LEU A 74 -4.72 13.88 -19.09
CA LEU A 74 -6.01 14.17 -19.69
C LEU A 74 -7.16 13.36 -19.05
N GLU A 75 -6.90 12.08 -18.70
CA GLU A 75 -7.84 11.23 -17.95
C GLU A 75 -8.14 11.81 -16.56
N LYS A 76 -7.10 12.33 -15.86
CA LYS A 76 -7.27 12.98 -14.55
C LYS A 76 -8.22 14.18 -14.58
N GLN A 77 -8.26 14.93 -15.68
CA GLN A 77 -9.12 16.11 -15.81
C GLN A 77 -10.57 15.76 -16.16
N LYS A 78 -10.82 14.58 -16.75
CA LYS A 78 -12.17 14.17 -17.21
C LYS A 78 -13.01 13.49 -16.12
N GLU A 79 -12.41 13.03 -15.03
CA GLU A 79 -13.08 12.09 -14.11
C GLU A 79 -13.44 12.72 -12.76
N LYS A 80 -14.68 13.23 -12.70
CA LYS A 80 -15.46 13.47 -11.47
C LYS A 80 -16.75 12.65 -11.40
N ALA A 81 -17.02 11.75 -12.36
CA ALA A 81 -18.39 11.30 -12.61
C ALA A 81 -18.61 9.78 -12.76
N ASN A 82 -17.62 8.90 -12.56
CA ASN A 82 -17.90 7.46 -12.65
C ASN A 82 -16.98 6.63 -11.76
N GLU A 83 -17.42 6.41 -10.52
CA GLU A 83 -16.89 5.40 -9.61
C GLU A 83 -17.89 4.24 -9.59
N LEU A 84 -17.95 3.48 -10.69
CA LEU A 84 -18.56 2.16 -10.67
C LEU A 84 -17.41 1.15 -10.53
N GLU A 85 -17.29 0.59 -9.34
CA GLU A 85 -16.46 -0.57 -9.06
C GLU A 85 -17.05 -1.75 -9.82
N GLN A 86 -16.54 -1.99 -11.02
CA GLN A 86 -16.81 -3.23 -11.73
C GLN A 86 -15.86 -4.28 -11.17
N GLU A 87 -16.40 -5.15 -10.32
CA GLU A 87 -15.74 -6.41 -9.98
C GLU A 87 -15.50 -7.17 -11.28
N VAL A 88 -14.23 -7.44 -11.57
CA VAL A 88 -13.82 -8.21 -12.74
C VAL A 88 -14.00 -9.68 -12.38
N SER A 89 -14.78 -10.41 -13.17
CA SER A 89 -15.00 -11.84 -12.94
C SER A 89 -13.71 -12.63 -13.19
N MET A 90 -13.56 -13.76 -12.50
CA MET A 90 -12.46 -14.70 -12.71
C MET A 90 -12.34 -15.13 -14.19
N ASP A 91 -13.47 -15.32 -14.87
CA ASP A 91 -13.51 -15.67 -16.29
C ASP A 91 -12.96 -14.56 -17.20
N GLU A 92 -13.09 -13.30 -16.80
CA GLU A 92 -12.59 -12.15 -17.54
C GLU A 92 -11.06 -12.04 -17.42
N ILE A 93 -10.50 -12.34 -16.25
CA ILE A 93 -9.05 -12.37 -16.02
C ILE A 93 -8.39 -13.46 -16.86
N VAL A 94 -8.95 -14.68 -16.83
CA VAL A 94 -8.45 -15.81 -17.63
C VAL A 94 -8.51 -15.50 -19.13
N ASN A 95 -9.57 -14.84 -19.59
CA ASN A 95 -9.68 -14.45 -21.00
C ASN A 95 -8.68 -13.35 -21.41
N ILE A 96 -8.30 -12.45 -20.50
CA ILE A 96 -7.23 -11.47 -20.75
C ILE A 96 -5.87 -12.18 -20.84
N ALA A 97 -5.61 -13.14 -19.95
CA ALA A 97 -4.36 -13.88 -19.91
C ALA A 97 -4.13 -14.74 -21.17
N LYS A 98 -5.19 -15.35 -21.73
CA LYS A 98 -5.14 -16.07 -23.02
C LYS A 98 -4.63 -15.23 -24.21
N GLY A 99 -4.65 -13.90 -24.10
CA GLY A 99 -4.10 -12.98 -25.11
C GLY A 99 -2.57 -12.85 -25.06
N ILE A 100 -1.90 -13.42 -24.07
CA ILE A 100 -0.46 -13.39 -23.87
C ILE A 100 0.11 -14.69 -24.45
N SER A 101 0.88 -14.62 -25.55
CA SER A 101 1.28 -15.84 -26.29
C SER A 101 2.24 -16.77 -25.54
N GLU A 102 2.75 -16.33 -24.38
CA GLU A 102 3.66 -17.08 -23.51
C GLU A 102 2.97 -17.56 -22.21
N CYS A 103 1.66 -17.38 -22.07
CA CYS A 103 0.91 -17.76 -20.87
C CYS A 103 -0.31 -18.58 -21.28
N ASP A 104 -0.28 -19.88 -21.00
CA ASP A 104 -1.42 -20.76 -21.24
C ASP A 104 -2.36 -20.81 -20.02
N VAL A 105 -3.45 -21.56 -20.13
CA VAL A 105 -4.45 -21.63 -19.07
C VAL A 105 -3.90 -22.35 -17.83
N ASP A 106 -2.97 -23.29 -18.04
CA ASP A 106 -2.38 -24.09 -16.97
C ASP A 106 -1.40 -23.22 -16.16
N ASP A 107 -0.64 -22.34 -16.81
CA ASP A 107 0.20 -21.32 -16.14
C ASP A 107 -0.62 -20.41 -15.22
N VAL A 108 -1.77 -19.94 -15.71
CA VAL A 108 -2.67 -19.06 -14.94
C VAL A 108 -3.28 -19.80 -13.76
N GLU A 109 -3.69 -21.05 -13.95
CA GLU A 109 -4.22 -21.90 -12.88
C GLU A 109 -3.14 -22.19 -11.83
N GLU A 110 -1.90 -22.48 -12.23
CA GLU A 110 -0.76 -22.69 -11.32
C GLU A 110 -0.46 -21.44 -10.50
N TRP A 111 -0.45 -20.24 -11.11
CA TRP A 111 -0.23 -18.99 -10.38
C TRP A 111 -1.38 -18.67 -9.42
N LEU A 112 -2.62 -18.95 -9.81
CA LEU A 112 -3.77 -18.74 -8.95
C LEU A 112 -3.77 -19.69 -7.75
N LEU A 113 -3.21 -20.89 -7.92
CA LEU A 113 -3.14 -21.91 -6.88
C LEU A 113 -1.81 -21.92 -6.12
N CYS A 114 -0.87 -21.02 -6.42
CA CYS A 114 0.48 -21.08 -5.87
C CYS A 114 0.50 -21.03 -4.34
N ASP A 115 -0.45 -20.32 -3.74
CA ASP A 115 -0.53 -20.13 -2.28
C ASP A 115 -1.57 -21.05 -1.63
N THR A 116 -2.24 -21.94 -2.36
CA THR A 116 -3.36 -22.75 -1.83
C THR A 116 -2.96 -23.65 -0.65
N ASN A 117 -1.70 -24.09 -0.64
CA ASN A 117 -1.10 -24.88 0.42
C ASN A 117 -0.07 -24.09 1.25
N ASP A 118 0.16 -22.82 0.93
CA ASP A 118 1.00 -21.97 1.75
C ASP A 118 0.12 -21.38 2.86
N GLN A 119 0.39 -21.78 4.11
CA GLN A 119 -0.24 -21.13 5.27
C GLN A 119 0.08 -19.63 5.30
N GLY A 120 1.07 -19.18 4.53
CA GLY A 120 1.59 -17.83 4.51
C GLY A 120 2.24 -17.51 5.84
N LEU A 121 2.57 -16.23 6.02
CA LEU A 121 2.86 -15.68 7.35
C LEU A 121 1.53 -15.40 8.07
N GLN A 122 0.68 -16.40 8.25
CA GLN A 122 -0.42 -16.33 9.20
C GLN A 122 0.16 -16.33 10.62
N MET A 123 0.70 -15.18 11.01
CA MET A 123 1.01 -14.91 12.40
C MET A 123 -0.34 -14.91 13.13
N ALA A 124 -0.56 -15.88 14.02
CA ALA A 124 -1.64 -15.76 14.97
C ALA A 124 -1.43 -14.47 15.76
N ASP A 125 -2.51 -13.80 16.18
CA ASP A 125 -2.43 -12.53 16.93
C ASP A 125 -1.45 -12.60 18.13
N ASP A 126 -1.28 -13.79 18.69
CA ASP A 126 -0.39 -14.10 19.82
C ASP A 126 1.10 -14.16 19.43
N GLU A 127 1.43 -14.57 18.19
CA GLU A 127 2.82 -14.68 17.69
C GLU A 127 3.41 -13.32 17.30
N ILE A 128 2.57 -12.33 16.97
CA ILE A 128 3.00 -10.96 16.66
C ILE A 128 3.57 -10.25 17.90
N LEU A 129 3.21 -10.73 19.11
CA LEU A 129 3.65 -10.15 20.39
C LEU A 129 4.98 -10.73 20.91
N GLU A 130 5.45 -11.86 20.37
CA GLU A 130 6.66 -12.55 20.89
C GLU A 130 7.96 -12.19 20.15
N SER A 131 7.88 -11.45 19.03
CA SER A 131 9.07 -10.95 18.34
C SER A 131 9.56 -9.62 18.94
N GLU A 132 10.10 -9.66 20.16
CA GLU A 132 10.94 -8.60 20.78
C GLU A 132 12.45 -8.93 20.69
#